data_AF-A0A9W4GQX8-F1
#
_entry.id   AF-A0A9W4GQX8-F1
#
_cell.length_a   1.000
_cell.length_b   1.000
_cell.length_c   1.000
_cell.angle_alpha   90.00
_cell.angle_beta   90.00
_cell.angle_gamma   90.00
#
_symmetry.space_group_name_H-M   'P 1'
#
loop_
_entity.id
_entity.type
_entity.pdbx_description
1 polymer ?
#
loop_
_entity_poly.entity_id
_entity_poly.type
_entity_poly.pdbx_seq_one_letter_code
_entity_poly.pdbx_strand_id
1 'polypeptide(L)'
;MEEERHLTIDRGHRRLWRSCRRTVDALELPVPFDTADFIRALAARRGRPIELIPVSARPHLPCGVLVTTAEADLILYAVDTTPLHQQHILLHEAAHLLCGHHDDGSALAAAAGILIPGLPTALVERVLGRTVYTEPQEHEAELVASLILSRVTPQPRPQARTEAARLEVLFGRPEPPGPDTGSGPGSGSGSGSGDR
;
A
#
# COMPACT_ATOMS: atom_id res chain seq x y z
N MET A 1 7.01 0.53 -33.73
CA MET A 1 7.05 -0.41 -32.59
C MET A 1 6.70 0.27 -31.25
N GLU A 2 6.94 1.58 -31.10
CA GLU A 2 6.55 2.34 -29.88
C GLU A 2 5.04 2.68 -29.81
N GLU A 3 4.41 2.93 -30.97
CA GLU A 3 2.98 3.27 -31.07
C GLU A 3 2.05 2.11 -30.67
N GLU A 4 2.43 0.87 -31.01
CA GLU A 4 1.72 -0.36 -30.61
C GLU A 4 1.82 -0.64 -29.10
N ARG A 5 2.96 -0.29 -28.46
CA ARG A 5 3.14 -0.42 -27.01
C ARG A 5 2.29 0.63 -26.28
N HIS A 6 2.22 1.86 -26.78
CA HIS A 6 1.39 2.92 -26.21
C HIS A 6 -0.12 2.59 -26.30
N LEU A 7 -0.59 2.10 -27.45
CA LEU A 7 -1.98 1.67 -27.65
C LEU A 7 -2.36 0.45 -26.79
N THR A 8 -1.40 -0.45 -26.53
CA THR A 8 -1.63 -1.63 -25.68
C THR A 8 -1.68 -1.24 -24.19
N ILE A 9 -0.81 -0.32 -23.76
CA ILE A 9 -0.83 0.27 -22.41
C ILE A 9 -2.14 1.03 -22.17
N ASP A 10 -2.58 1.87 -23.12
CA ASP A 10 -3.88 2.58 -23.03
C ASP A 10 -5.07 1.61 -22.92
N ARG A 11 -5.11 0.55 -23.74
CA ARG A 11 -6.18 -0.45 -23.66
C ARG A 11 -6.15 -1.25 -22.36
N GLY A 12 -4.95 -1.52 -21.82
CA GLY A 12 -4.75 -2.16 -20.52
C GLY A 12 -5.29 -1.29 -19.39
N HIS A 13 -4.86 -0.03 -19.33
CA HIS A 13 -5.30 0.94 -18.32
C HIS A 13 -6.82 1.18 -18.37
N ARG A 14 -7.40 1.31 -19.57
CA ARG A 14 -8.86 1.47 -19.72
C ARG A 14 -9.64 0.25 -19.26
N ARG A 15 -9.09 -0.96 -19.44
CA ARG A 15 -9.73 -2.18 -18.95
C ARG A 15 -9.65 -2.27 -17.43
N LEU A 16 -8.48 -2.01 -16.86
CA LEU A 16 -8.27 -1.93 -15.41
C LEU A 16 -9.23 -0.93 -14.78
N TRP A 17 -9.23 0.32 -15.26
CA TRP A 17 -10.10 1.37 -14.75
C TRP A 17 -11.59 0.98 -14.78
N ARG A 18 -12.06 0.36 -15.87
CA ARG A 18 -13.45 -0.15 -15.94
C ARG A 18 -13.72 -1.28 -14.95
N SER A 19 -12.75 -2.15 -14.73
CA SER A 19 -12.86 -3.22 -13.74
C SER A 19 -13.01 -2.63 -12.34
N CYS A 20 -12.08 -1.77 -11.93
CA CYS A 20 -12.10 -1.08 -10.64
C CYS A 20 -13.41 -0.29 -10.47
N ARG A 21 -13.85 0.42 -11.52
CA ARG A 21 -15.10 1.18 -11.47
C ARG A 21 -16.31 0.29 -11.20
N ARG A 22 -16.41 -0.86 -11.86
CA ARG A 22 -17.49 -1.83 -11.62
C ARG A 22 -17.43 -2.40 -10.20
N THR A 23 -16.23 -2.69 -9.70
CA THR A 23 -16.05 -3.15 -8.31
C THR A 23 -16.63 -2.12 -7.35
N VAL A 24 -16.30 -0.84 -7.50
CA VAL A 24 -16.80 0.23 -6.62
C VAL A 24 -18.29 0.52 -6.84
N ASP A 25 -18.79 0.43 -8.07
CA ASP A 25 -20.23 0.60 -8.37
C ASP A 25 -21.11 -0.48 -7.74
N ALA A 26 -20.56 -1.67 -7.46
CA ALA A 26 -21.25 -2.75 -6.79
C ALA A 26 -21.15 -2.68 -5.24
N LEU A 27 -20.51 -1.63 -4.69
CA LEU A 27 -20.42 -1.44 -3.24
C LEU A 27 -21.60 -0.65 -2.72
N GLU A 28 -22.20 -1.15 -1.65
CA GLU A 28 -23.05 -0.35 -0.78
C GLU A 28 -22.15 0.42 0.19
N LEU A 29 -22.03 1.74 -0.03
CA LEU A 29 -21.24 2.62 0.83
C LEU A 29 -22.15 3.23 1.89
N PRO A 30 -21.77 3.19 3.19
CA PRO A 30 -22.57 3.79 4.26
C PRO A 30 -22.71 5.31 4.06
N VAL A 31 -23.86 5.84 4.49
CA VAL A 31 -24.17 7.29 4.45
C VAL A 31 -24.73 7.72 5.82
N PRO A 32 -24.07 8.63 6.56
CA PRO A 32 -22.75 9.20 6.26
C PRO A 32 -21.66 8.12 6.21
N PHE A 33 -20.60 8.37 5.46
CA PHE A 33 -19.54 7.38 5.31
C PHE A 33 -18.67 7.31 6.56
N ASP A 34 -18.50 6.10 7.07
CA ASP A 34 -17.51 5.74 8.08
C ASP A 34 -16.75 4.50 7.61
N THR A 35 -15.42 4.54 7.72
CA THR A 35 -14.55 3.48 7.21
C THR A 35 -14.71 2.17 7.99
N ALA A 36 -14.90 2.23 9.32
CA ALA A 36 -15.10 1.05 10.14
C ALA A 36 -16.45 0.40 9.85
N ASP A 37 -17.50 1.20 9.62
CA ASP A 37 -18.81 0.73 9.19
C ASP A 37 -18.75 0.03 7.83
N PHE A 38 -18.02 0.63 6.88
CA PHE A 38 -17.77 0.02 5.58
C PHE A 38 -17.05 -1.33 5.70
N ILE A 39 -15.98 -1.41 6.50
CA ILE A 39 -15.22 -2.65 6.70
C ILE A 39 -16.07 -3.72 7.39
N ARG A 40 -16.90 -3.33 8.37
CA ARG A 40 -17.85 -4.25 9.02
C ARG A 40 -18.88 -4.79 8.04
N ALA A 41 -19.42 -3.95 7.15
CA ALA A 41 -20.32 -4.40 6.09
C ALA A 41 -19.61 -5.34 5.11
N LEU A 42 -18.35 -5.06 4.75
CA LEU A 42 -17.52 -5.92 3.92
C LEU A 42 -17.30 -7.30 4.57
N ALA A 43 -16.94 -7.33 5.86
CA ALA A 43 -16.78 -8.57 6.63
C ALA A 43 -18.07 -9.41 6.62
N ALA A 44 -19.22 -8.78 6.87
CA ALA A 44 -20.53 -9.44 6.84
C ALA A 44 -20.84 -10.02 5.45
N ARG A 45 -20.59 -9.28 4.38
CA ARG A 45 -20.79 -9.74 2.99
C ARG A 45 -19.89 -10.91 2.61
N ARG A 46 -18.65 -10.92 3.12
CA ARG A 46 -17.70 -12.01 2.91
C ARG A 46 -18.01 -13.25 3.77
N GLY A 47 -18.83 -13.11 4.81
CA GLY A 47 -19.04 -14.16 5.81
C GLY A 47 -17.77 -14.48 6.60
N ARG A 48 -16.83 -13.53 6.67
CA ARG A 48 -15.51 -13.72 7.28
C ARG A 48 -15.13 -12.48 8.10
N PRO A 49 -14.70 -12.63 9.36
CA PRO A 49 -14.31 -11.50 10.20
C PRO A 49 -13.16 -10.70 9.58
N ILE A 50 -13.25 -9.37 9.71
CA ILE A 50 -12.15 -8.45 9.44
C ILE A 50 -11.85 -7.69 10.72
N GLU A 51 -10.61 -7.76 11.21
CA GLU A 51 -10.17 -7.09 12.42
C GLU A 51 -9.24 -5.93 12.09
N LEU A 52 -9.47 -4.77 12.70
CA LEU A 52 -8.62 -3.59 12.55
C LEU A 52 -7.61 -3.54 13.68
N ILE A 53 -6.32 -3.57 13.34
CA ILE A 53 -5.22 -3.59 14.30
C ILE A 53 -4.44 -2.28 14.19
N PRO A 54 -4.62 -1.34 15.13
CA PRO A 54 -3.85 -0.09 15.15
C PRO A 54 -2.39 -0.38 15.49
N VAL A 55 -1.47 0.19 14.71
CA VAL A 55 -0.01 0.06 14.93
C VAL A 55 0.67 1.41 14.79
N SER A 56 1.79 1.62 15.49
CA SER A 56 2.63 2.81 15.27
C SER A 56 3.44 2.64 13.99
N ALA A 57 3.51 3.68 13.15
CA ALA A 57 4.34 3.69 11.96
C ALA A 57 5.81 3.50 12.33
N ARG A 58 6.55 2.88 11.40
CA ARG A 58 8.00 2.79 11.48
C ARG A 58 8.59 3.14 10.11
N PRO A 59 9.74 3.82 10.03
CA PRO A 59 10.29 4.35 8.77
C PRO A 59 10.55 3.34 7.66
N HIS A 60 10.54 2.03 7.96
CA HIS A 60 10.85 0.95 7.03
C HIS A 60 9.72 -0.09 6.91
N LEU A 61 8.55 0.22 7.48
CA LEU A 61 7.38 -0.67 7.43
C LEU A 61 6.29 -0.01 6.58
N PRO A 62 5.50 -0.81 5.84
CA PRO A 62 4.36 -0.27 5.11
C PRO A 62 3.35 0.35 6.09
N CYS A 63 2.63 1.36 5.61
CA CYS A 63 1.64 2.08 6.42
C CYS A 63 0.41 1.22 6.75
N GLY A 64 0.18 0.16 5.97
CA GLY A 64 -0.82 -0.86 6.23
C GLY A 64 -0.31 -2.25 5.82
N VAL A 65 -0.92 -3.29 6.39
CA VAL A 65 -0.73 -4.68 5.98
C VAL A 65 -2.03 -5.45 6.16
N LEU A 66 -2.50 -6.12 5.11
CA LEU A 66 -3.52 -7.14 5.18
C LEU A 66 -2.92 -8.53 5.41
N VAL A 67 -3.30 -9.19 6.51
CA VAL A 67 -2.94 -10.59 6.81
C VAL A 67 -4.18 -11.46 6.79
N THR A 68 -4.19 -12.49 5.95
CA THR A 68 -5.26 -13.50 5.97
C THR A 68 -4.82 -14.69 6.81
N THR A 69 -5.53 -14.96 7.92
CA THR A 69 -5.27 -16.12 8.79
C THR A 69 -6.21 -17.29 8.45
N ALA A 70 -6.29 -18.34 9.28
CA ALA A 70 -7.35 -19.33 9.12
C ALA A 70 -8.74 -18.77 9.51
N GLU A 71 -8.79 -17.89 10.52
CA GLU A 71 -10.02 -17.51 11.22
C GLU A 71 -10.56 -16.13 10.79
N ALA A 72 -9.65 -15.19 10.47
CA ALA A 72 -10.00 -13.81 10.16
C ALA A 72 -9.00 -13.16 9.18
N ASP A 73 -9.42 -12.05 8.59
CA ASP A 73 -8.56 -11.12 7.87
C ASP A 73 -8.19 -9.98 8.82
N LEU A 74 -6.90 -9.68 8.95
CA LEU A 74 -6.37 -8.66 9.86
C LEU A 74 -5.84 -7.49 9.03
N ILE A 75 -6.37 -6.29 9.25
CA ILE A 75 -5.89 -5.06 8.64
C ILE A 75 -5.10 -4.28 9.69
N LEU A 76 -3.77 -4.33 9.56
CA LEU A 76 -2.87 -3.50 10.36
C LEU A 76 -2.78 -2.12 9.70
N TYR A 77 -2.85 -1.04 10.48
CA TYR A 77 -2.78 0.32 9.94
C TYR A 77 -2.08 1.31 10.89
N ALA A 78 -1.30 2.22 10.32
CA ALA A 78 -0.52 3.22 11.03
C ALA A 78 -1.40 4.34 11.63
N VAL A 79 -1.46 4.43 12.97
CA VAL A 79 -2.32 5.41 13.68
C VAL A 79 -1.71 6.79 13.90
N ASP A 80 -0.40 6.94 13.71
CA ASP A 80 0.37 8.18 13.80
C ASP A 80 0.40 8.94 12.46
N THR A 81 -0.63 8.74 11.63
CA THR A 81 -0.88 9.47 10.39
C THR A 81 -2.15 10.32 10.48
N THR A 82 -2.41 11.19 9.51
CA THR A 82 -3.63 12.02 9.52
C THR A 82 -4.88 11.16 9.37
N PRO A 83 -6.06 11.57 9.87
CA PRO A 83 -7.30 10.77 9.75
C PRO A 83 -7.64 10.38 8.30
N LEU A 84 -7.37 11.28 7.35
CA LEU A 84 -7.56 11.05 5.93
C LEU A 84 -6.59 10.01 5.37
N HIS A 85 -5.34 10.02 5.84
CA HIS A 85 -4.35 9.01 5.47
C HIS A 85 -4.71 7.65 6.09
N GLN A 86 -5.12 7.59 7.35
CA GLN A 86 -5.63 6.36 7.97
C GLN A 86 -6.81 5.78 7.19
N GLN A 87 -7.76 6.63 6.80
CA GLN A 87 -8.89 6.22 5.97
C GLN A 87 -8.42 5.65 4.63
N HIS A 88 -7.44 6.25 3.96
CA HIS A 88 -6.91 5.72 2.70
C HIS A 88 -6.18 4.39 2.89
N ILE A 89 -5.34 4.27 3.91
CA ILE A 89 -4.66 3.00 4.27
C ILE A 89 -5.70 1.90 4.43
N LEU A 90 -6.72 2.13 5.26
CA LEU A 90 -7.78 1.16 5.50
C LEU A 90 -8.56 0.79 4.23
N LEU A 91 -8.86 1.77 3.36
CA LEU A 91 -9.52 1.52 2.09
C LEU A 91 -8.64 0.76 1.09
N HIS A 92 -7.33 1.01 1.10
CA HIS A 92 -6.34 0.31 0.29
C HIS A 92 -6.26 -1.17 0.70
N GLU A 93 -6.09 -1.46 2.00
CA GLU A 93 -6.08 -2.85 2.48
C GLU A 93 -7.42 -3.57 2.21
N ALA A 94 -8.55 -2.87 2.36
CA ALA A 94 -9.85 -3.41 1.99
C ALA A 94 -9.99 -3.64 0.47
N ALA A 95 -9.31 -2.87 -0.37
CA ALA A 95 -9.32 -3.05 -1.81
C ALA A 95 -8.65 -4.36 -2.24
N HIS A 96 -7.58 -4.80 -1.56
CA HIS A 96 -7.02 -6.14 -1.78
C HIS A 96 -8.07 -7.24 -1.53
N LEU A 97 -8.87 -7.10 -0.48
CA LEU A 97 -9.97 -8.03 -0.19
C LEU A 97 -11.08 -7.99 -1.25
N LEU A 98 -11.41 -6.81 -1.77
CA LEU A 98 -12.45 -6.62 -2.79
C LEU A 98 -12.03 -7.18 -4.15
N CYS A 99 -10.76 -7.02 -4.51
CA CYS A 99 -10.20 -7.49 -5.78
C CYS A 99 -9.76 -8.96 -5.74
N GLY A 100 -9.81 -9.60 -4.56
CA GLY A 100 -9.38 -10.99 -4.39
C GLY A 100 -7.88 -11.17 -4.58
N HIS A 101 -7.08 -10.19 -4.18
CA HIS A 101 -5.63 -10.32 -4.17
C HIS A 101 -5.21 -11.30 -3.09
N HIS A 102 -4.22 -12.14 -3.42
CA HIS A 102 -3.67 -13.13 -2.51
C HIS A 102 -2.22 -12.78 -2.24
N ASP A 103 -1.87 -12.73 -0.97
CA ASP A 103 -0.48 -12.67 -0.50
C ASP A 103 0.22 -14.01 -0.79
N ASP A 104 1.51 -13.94 -1.13
CA ASP A 104 2.36 -15.10 -1.38
C ASP A 104 3.01 -15.68 -0.10
N GLY A 105 2.56 -15.21 1.07
CA GLY A 105 3.04 -15.61 2.39
C GLY A 105 4.02 -14.60 3.01
N SER A 106 4.22 -13.43 2.38
CA SER A 106 5.08 -12.37 2.88
C SER A 106 4.35 -11.42 3.86
N ALA A 107 3.02 -11.32 3.80
CA ALA A 107 2.24 -10.48 4.72
C ALA A 107 2.34 -10.92 6.18
N LEU A 108 2.39 -12.23 6.46
CA LEU A 108 2.52 -12.73 7.83
C LEU A 108 3.84 -12.27 8.48
N ALA A 109 4.92 -12.27 7.70
CA ALA A 109 6.22 -11.82 8.18
C ALA A 109 6.31 -10.29 8.24
N ALA A 110 5.65 -9.58 7.34
CA ALA A 110 5.45 -8.13 7.43
C ALA A 110 4.79 -7.76 8.77
N ALA A 111 3.68 -8.42 9.08
CA ALA A 111 2.96 -8.24 10.34
C ALA A 111 3.79 -8.65 11.55
N ALA A 112 4.60 -9.71 11.47
CA ALA A 112 5.51 -10.08 12.55
C ALA A 112 6.51 -8.94 12.86
N GLY A 113 7.10 -8.30 11.84
CA GLY A 113 8.00 -7.16 12.01
C GLY A 113 7.33 -5.94 12.66
N ILE A 114 6.05 -5.73 12.37
CA ILE A 114 5.23 -4.67 12.98
C ILE A 114 4.91 -5.00 14.45
N LEU A 115 4.37 -6.20 14.69
CA LEU A 115 3.77 -6.61 15.97
C LEU A 115 4.78 -7.07 17.02
N ILE A 116 5.97 -7.55 16.63
CA ILE A 116 6.99 -8.07 17.56
C ILE A 116 8.11 -7.03 17.71
N PRO A 117 8.21 -6.33 18.86
CA PRO A 117 9.30 -5.40 19.11
C PRO A 117 10.64 -6.14 19.17
N GLY A 118 11.67 -5.63 18.48
CA GLY A 118 13.04 -6.17 18.55
C GLY A 118 13.37 -7.26 17.51
N LEU A 119 12.48 -7.55 16.56
CA LEU A 119 12.85 -8.35 15.39
C LEU A 119 13.97 -7.64 14.60
N PRO A 120 15.06 -8.34 14.22
CA PRO A 120 16.15 -7.73 13.47
C PRO A 120 15.66 -7.13 12.15
N THR A 121 15.99 -5.86 11.89
CA THR A 121 15.60 -5.14 10.66
C THR A 121 16.01 -5.92 9.40
N ALA A 122 17.16 -6.58 9.40
CA ALA A 122 17.62 -7.40 8.28
C ALA A 122 16.74 -8.65 8.01
N LEU A 123 16.05 -9.18 9.03
CA LEU A 123 15.10 -10.29 8.85
C LEU A 123 13.77 -9.76 8.31
N VAL A 124 13.35 -8.59 8.80
CA VAL A 124 12.16 -7.88 8.34
C VAL A 124 12.34 -7.43 6.88
N GLU A 125 13.44 -6.77 6.53
CA GLU A 125 13.78 -6.33 5.16
C GLU A 125 13.95 -7.49 4.18
N ARG A 126 14.50 -8.63 4.61
CA ARG A 126 14.64 -9.80 3.74
C ARG A 126 13.30 -10.41 3.36
N VAL A 127 12.28 -10.23 4.21
CA VAL A 127 10.95 -10.76 3.95
C VAL A 127 10.00 -9.71 3.35
N LEU A 128 10.09 -8.44 3.77
CA LEU A 128 9.40 -7.28 3.18
C LEU A 128 9.98 -6.83 1.84
N GLY A 129 11.22 -7.19 1.52
CA GLY A 129 11.86 -6.92 0.23
C GLY A 129 11.24 -7.69 -0.93
N ARG A 130 10.30 -8.61 -0.64
CA ARG A 130 9.29 -9.09 -1.57
C ARG A 130 8.05 -8.25 -1.31
N THR A 131 7.63 -7.49 -2.32
CA THR A 131 6.37 -6.74 -2.22
C THR A 131 5.26 -7.73 -1.94
N VAL A 132 4.41 -7.43 -0.96
CA VAL A 132 3.31 -8.33 -0.52
C VAL A 132 2.38 -8.66 -1.68
N TYR A 133 2.23 -7.71 -2.61
CA TYR A 133 1.52 -7.92 -3.86
C TYR A 133 2.36 -7.53 -5.07
N THR A 134 1.91 -7.99 -6.24
CA THR A 134 2.51 -7.62 -7.52
C THR A 134 2.15 -6.18 -7.89
N GLU A 135 2.99 -5.50 -8.68
CA GLU A 135 2.72 -4.13 -9.16
C GLU A 135 1.30 -3.93 -9.74
N PRO A 136 0.73 -4.86 -10.55
CA PRO A 136 -0.64 -4.71 -11.03
C PRO A 136 -1.70 -4.80 -9.92
N GLN A 137 -1.48 -5.63 -8.90
CA GLN A 137 -2.40 -5.77 -7.76
C GLN A 137 -2.36 -4.52 -6.88
N GLU A 138 -1.17 -3.99 -6.62
CA GLU A 138 -0.98 -2.71 -5.90
C GLU A 138 -1.70 -1.56 -6.63
N HIS A 139 -1.51 -1.48 -7.96
CA HIS A 139 -2.17 -0.46 -8.78
C HIS A 139 -3.71 -0.61 -8.75
N GLU A 140 -4.23 -1.84 -8.86
CA GLU A 140 -5.67 -2.09 -8.80
C GLU A 140 -6.26 -1.72 -7.43
N ALA A 141 -5.57 -2.08 -6.34
CA ALA A 141 -5.99 -1.75 -4.98
C ALA A 141 -6.02 -0.23 -4.77
N GLU A 142 -4.96 0.48 -5.19
CA GLU A 142 -4.86 1.93 -5.07
C GLU A 142 -5.96 2.66 -5.86
N LEU A 143 -6.27 2.19 -7.08
CA LEU A 143 -7.36 2.75 -7.88
C LEU A 143 -8.73 2.54 -7.22
N VAL A 144 -9.00 1.35 -6.68
CA VAL A 144 -10.27 1.06 -6.00
C VAL A 144 -10.41 1.91 -4.73
N ALA A 145 -9.37 2.02 -3.91
CA ALA A 145 -9.36 2.85 -2.71
C ALA A 145 -9.62 4.32 -3.05
N SER A 146 -8.91 4.85 -4.05
CA SER A 146 -9.08 6.22 -4.55
C SER A 146 -10.50 6.48 -5.04
N LEU A 147 -11.08 5.55 -5.81
CA LEU A 147 -12.45 5.67 -6.32
C LEU A 147 -13.51 5.65 -5.21
N ILE A 148 -13.30 4.87 -4.14
CA ILE A 148 -14.16 4.89 -2.95
C ILE A 148 -14.03 6.25 -2.27
N LEU A 149 -12.80 6.70 -1.98
CA LEU A 149 -12.52 7.96 -1.30
C LEU A 149 -13.12 9.16 -2.05
N SER A 150 -13.00 9.19 -3.37
CA SER A 150 -13.59 10.21 -4.26
C SER A 150 -15.11 10.28 -4.20
N ARG A 151 -15.81 9.16 -3.94
CA ARG A 151 -17.28 9.12 -3.82
C ARG A 151 -17.78 9.60 -2.47
N VAL A 152 -17.04 9.27 -1.42
CA VAL A 152 -17.46 9.52 -0.03
C VAL A 152 -17.01 10.90 0.46
N THR A 153 -16.02 11.49 -0.20
CA THR A 153 -15.57 12.86 0.06
C THR A 153 -16.46 13.87 -0.68
N PRO A 154 -17.10 14.83 0.00
CA PRO A 154 -17.85 15.90 -0.65
C PRO A 154 -16.94 16.72 -1.57
N GLN A 155 -17.27 16.79 -2.87
CA GLN A 155 -16.51 17.57 -3.84
C GLN A 155 -16.97 19.04 -3.85
N PRO A 156 -16.08 20.04 -3.70
CA PRO A 156 -16.29 21.34 -4.32
C PRO A 156 -16.24 21.17 -5.86
N ARG A 157 -17.08 21.90 -6.60
CA ARG A 157 -17.18 21.83 -8.08
C ARG A 157 -15.79 21.85 -8.78
N PRO A 158 -15.59 21.09 -9.87
CA PRO A 158 -14.26 20.73 -10.35
C PRO A 158 -13.56 21.83 -11.15
N GLN A 159 -12.26 22.01 -10.91
CA GLN A 159 -11.30 22.39 -11.96
C GLN A 159 -10.50 21.14 -12.33
N ALA A 160 -10.39 20.88 -13.64
CA ALA A 160 -9.82 19.67 -14.20
C ALA A 160 -8.32 19.50 -13.83
N ARG A 161 -8.06 18.65 -12.84
CA ARG A 161 -6.77 17.98 -12.64
C ARG A 161 -7.04 16.49 -12.47
N THR A 162 -6.19 15.67 -13.07
CA THR A 162 -6.31 14.20 -13.02
C THR A 162 -6.29 13.71 -11.57
N GLU A 163 -7.12 12.71 -11.28
CA GLU A 163 -7.37 12.15 -9.93
C GLU A 163 -6.08 11.67 -9.25
N ALA A 164 -5.14 11.12 -10.02
CA ALA A 164 -3.80 10.73 -9.57
C ALA A 164 -2.93 11.90 -9.07
N ALA A 165 -3.03 13.09 -9.69
CA ALA A 165 -2.26 14.27 -9.28
C ALA A 165 -2.83 14.93 -8.02
N ARG A 166 -4.11 14.68 -7.71
CA ARG A 166 -4.73 15.14 -6.45
C ARG A 166 -4.29 14.27 -5.26
N LEU A 167 -3.99 13.00 -5.52
CA LEU A 167 -3.47 12.02 -4.57
C LEU A 167 -2.11 12.46 -4.00
N GLU A 168 -1.17 12.86 -4.86
CA GLU A 168 0.18 13.29 -4.43
C GLU A 168 0.19 14.47 -3.46
N VAL A 169 -0.77 15.38 -3.58
CA VAL A 169 -0.89 16.57 -2.72
C VAL A 169 -1.54 16.22 -1.37
N LEU A 170 -2.36 15.17 -1.33
CA LEU A 170 -3.13 14.78 -0.15
C LEU A 170 -2.35 13.85 0.79
N PHE A 171 -1.48 13.01 0.25
CA PHE A 171 -0.77 11.94 1.00
C PHE A 171 0.66 12.29 1.42
N GLY A 172 1.16 13.46 1.03
CA GLY A 172 2.53 13.88 1.31
C GLY A 172 3.55 13.08 0.48
N ARG A 173 4.63 13.74 0.04
CA ARG A 173 5.71 13.05 -0.69
C ARG A 173 6.38 12.05 0.26
N PRO A 174 6.66 10.80 -0.16
CA PRO A 174 7.64 9.99 0.55
C PRO A 174 8.99 10.73 0.48
N GLU A 175 9.58 10.97 1.66
CA GLU A 175 10.94 11.52 1.77
C GLU A 175 11.90 10.62 0.98
N PRO A 176 12.78 11.18 0.13
CA PRO A 176 13.74 10.37 -0.60
C PRO A 176 14.63 9.61 0.37
N PRO A 177 15.04 8.36 0.07
CA PRO A 177 15.99 7.65 0.89
C PRO A 177 17.26 8.48 1.03
N GLY A 178 17.69 8.70 2.27
CA GLY A 178 18.89 9.44 2.60
C GLY A 178 20.12 8.85 1.91
N PRO A 179 21.16 9.66 1.63
CA PRO A 179 22.30 9.23 0.83
C PRO A 179 22.98 8.01 1.46
N ASP A 180 23.02 6.95 0.67
CA ASP A 180 23.74 5.71 0.92
C ASP A 180 25.23 6.02 1.06
N THR A 181 25.73 6.11 2.29
CA THR A 181 27.17 6.21 2.56
C THR A 181 27.80 4.83 2.41
N GLY A 182 27.81 4.33 1.18
CA GLY A 182 28.55 3.14 0.77
C GLY A 182 30.05 3.40 0.84
N SER A 183 30.68 3.16 2.00
CA SER A 183 32.13 2.98 2.09
C SER A 183 32.47 1.53 1.72
N GLY A 184 32.73 1.32 0.43
CA GLY A 184 33.35 0.11 -0.10
C GLY A 184 34.90 0.13 0.01
N PRO A 185 35.56 -1.01 -0.24
CA PRO A 185 36.78 -1.41 0.47
C PRO A 185 38.07 -0.91 -0.21
N GLY A 186 39.01 -0.44 0.60
CA GLY A 186 40.39 -0.20 0.19
C GLY A 186 41.27 -1.41 0.50
N SER A 187 41.68 -2.14 -0.54
CA SER A 187 42.71 -3.18 -0.45
C SER A 187 43.79 -2.99 -1.51
N GLY A 188 45.05 -2.96 -1.03
CA GLY A 188 46.29 -3.13 -1.79
C GLY A 188 46.98 -1.81 -2.17
N SER A 189 48.30 -1.64 -2.09
CA SER A 189 49.42 -2.47 -1.62
C SER A 189 50.71 -1.67 -1.82
N GLY A 190 51.63 -1.68 -0.84
CA GLY A 190 53.08 -1.91 -1.06
C GLY A 190 54.04 -0.78 -1.51
N SER A 191 55.19 -0.78 -0.84
CA SER A 191 56.51 -0.13 -1.12
C SER A 191 56.63 1.35 -0.77
N GLY A 192 57.66 1.88 -0.10
CA GLY A 192 58.95 1.35 0.37
C GLY A 192 60.00 2.47 0.29
N SER A 193 60.63 2.85 1.41
CA SER A 193 61.88 3.63 1.60
C SER A 193 61.76 4.36 2.95
N GLY A 194 62.68 4.34 3.91
CA GLY A 194 64.13 4.21 3.87
C GLY A 194 64.69 5.36 4.70
N ASP A 195 64.68 5.22 6.04
CA ASP A 195 65.21 6.25 6.94
C ASP A 195 66.74 6.12 7.07
N ARG A 196 67.39 7.28 6.94
CA ARG A 196 68.74 7.59 7.42
C ARG A 196 68.66 8.89 8.21
#